data_AF-A0AAN6UJE3-F1
#
_entry.id   AF-A0AAN6UJE3-F1
#
_cell.length_a   1.000
_cell.length_b   1.000
_cell.length_c   1.000
_cell.angle_alpha   90.00
_cell.angle_beta   90.00
_cell.angle_gamma   90.00
#
_symmetry.space_group_name_H-M   'P 1'
#
loop_
_entity.id
_entity.type
_entity.pdbx_description
1 polymer ?
#
loop_
_entity_poly.entity_id
_entity_poly.type
_entity_poly.pdbx_seq_one_letter_code
_entity_poly.pdbx_strand_id
1 'polypeptide(L)'
;MLKAVMSEATPQGAAAPSYKFAINSTIVQHVVPTSRLNKPTATPTDQDGSKKGQAGRRGMHSATGGYWNEKTDGMWSFKWDGEAKGLDVVLMVIWIAV
;
A
#
# COMPACT_ATOMS: atom_id res chain seq x y z
N MET A 1 3.81 -11.03 -0.23
CA MET A 1 3.00 -10.85 -1.46
C MET A 1 3.55 -11.63 -2.65
N LEU A 2 4.74 -11.30 -3.20
CA LEU A 2 5.25 -11.97 -4.42
C LEU A 2 5.24 -13.51 -4.36
N LYS A 3 5.79 -14.09 -3.28
CA LYS A 3 5.80 -15.54 -3.10
C LYS A 3 4.40 -16.16 -3.07
N ALA A 4 3.43 -15.48 -2.46
CA ALA A 4 2.06 -15.97 -2.36
C ALA A 4 1.38 -15.97 -3.73
N VAL A 5 1.45 -14.85 -4.47
CA VAL A 5 0.84 -14.79 -5.82
C VAL A 5 1.49 -15.78 -6.79
N MET A 6 2.80 -16.00 -6.71
CA MET A 6 3.45 -17.02 -7.53
C MET A 6 2.97 -18.43 -7.16
N SER A 7 2.86 -18.74 -5.88
CA SER A 7 2.39 -20.04 -5.40
C SER A 7 0.95 -20.32 -5.83
N GLU A 8 0.05 -19.35 -5.64
CA GLU A 8 -1.38 -19.52 -5.92
C GLU A 8 -1.70 -19.47 -7.41
N ALA A 9 -0.90 -18.76 -8.21
CA ALA A 9 -1.07 -18.68 -9.66
C ALA A 9 -0.32 -19.76 -10.45
N THR A 10 0.38 -20.69 -9.77
CA THR A 10 1.03 -21.84 -10.42
C THR A 10 0.06 -23.03 -10.46
N PRO A 11 -0.40 -23.47 -11.63
CA PRO A 11 -1.26 -24.64 -11.75
C PRO A 11 -0.58 -25.91 -11.21
N GLN A 12 -1.39 -26.85 -10.73
CA GLN A 12 -0.87 -28.13 -10.23
C GLN A 12 -0.14 -28.89 -11.35
N GLY A 13 1.11 -29.29 -11.09
CA GLY A 13 1.97 -29.96 -12.06
C GLY A 13 2.73 -29.03 -13.02
N ALA A 14 2.53 -27.71 -12.94
CA ALA A 14 3.33 -26.74 -13.70
C ALA A 14 4.67 -26.46 -13.00
N ALA A 15 5.74 -26.30 -13.79
CA ALA A 15 7.07 -25.96 -13.28
C ALA A 15 7.21 -24.46 -12.91
N ALA A 16 6.32 -23.60 -13.43
CA ALA A 16 6.33 -22.16 -13.19
C ALA A 16 4.92 -21.55 -13.39
N PRO A 17 4.64 -20.35 -12.84
CA PRO A 17 3.38 -19.65 -13.09
C PRO A 17 3.24 -19.24 -14.57
N SER A 18 2.02 -19.25 -15.09
CA SER A 18 1.69 -18.77 -16.45
C SER A 18 1.69 -17.24 -16.60
N TYR A 19 2.16 -16.52 -15.58
CA TYR A 19 2.14 -15.07 -15.51
C TYR A 19 3.46 -14.54 -14.97
N LYS A 20 3.89 -13.39 -15.50
CA LYS A 20 4.89 -12.52 -14.86
C LYS A 20 4.18 -11.56 -13.92
N PHE A 21 4.80 -11.26 -12.78
CA PHE A 21 4.22 -10.38 -11.77
C PHE A 21 5.14 -9.19 -11.48
N ALA A 22 4.55 -7.99 -11.35
CA ALA A 22 5.20 -6.83 -10.77
C ALA A 22 4.40 -6.34 -9.57
N ILE A 23 5.08 -5.98 -8.48
CA ILE A 23 4.44 -5.52 -7.25
C ILE A 23 5.05 -4.18 -6.86
N ASN A 24 4.22 -3.16 -6.80
CA ASN A 24 4.56 -1.87 -6.22
C ASN A 24 3.97 -1.78 -4.80
N SER A 25 4.77 -1.27 -3.85
CA SER A 25 4.36 -1.02 -2.48
C SER A 25 4.75 0.41 -2.10
N THR A 26 3.76 1.21 -1.75
CA THR A 26 3.93 2.62 -1.36
C THR A 26 3.47 2.80 0.08
N ILE A 27 4.34 3.37 0.92
CA ILE A 27 4.03 3.72 2.32
C ILE A 27 3.82 5.24 2.39
N VAL A 28 2.66 5.67 2.90
CA VAL A 28 2.28 7.08 2.97
C VAL A 28 2.10 7.47 4.43
N GLN A 29 3.01 8.28 4.96
CA GLN A 29 2.88 8.83 6.30
C GLN A 29 1.72 9.83 6.38
N HIS A 30 0.88 9.74 7.42
CA HIS A 30 -0.13 10.76 7.72
C HIS A 30 0.55 12.06 8.11
N VAL A 31 -0.13 13.20 7.92
CA VAL A 31 0.46 14.50 8.25
C VAL A 31 0.69 14.58 9.76
N VAL A 32 1.94 14.56 10.17
CA VAL A 32 2.30 14.85 11.56
C VAL A 32 2.26 16.38 11.72
N PRO A 33 1.51 16.92 12.70
CA PRO A 33 1.59 18.34 13.02
C PRO A 33 3.05 18.74 13.29
N THR A 34 3.52 19.80 12.64
CA THR A 34 4.91 20.30 12.76
C THR A 34 5.34 20.59 14.19
N SER A 35 4.38 20.82 15.10
CA SER A 35 4.60 20.95 16.54
C SER A 35 5.15 19.69 17.23
N ARG A 36 5.11 18.53 16.60
CA ARG A 36 5.66 17.26 17.13
C ARG A 36 6.95 16.81 16.45
N LEU A 37 7.45 17.53 15.46
CA LEU A 37 8.54 17.06 14.60
C LEU A 37 9.92 17.04 15.31
N ASN A 38 10.06 17.72 16.45
CA ASN A 38 11.31 17.83 17.22
C ASN A 38 11.22 17.42 18.70
N LYS A 39 10.13 16.78 19.15
CA LYS A 39 10.01 16.37 20.56
C LYS A 39 10.40 14.89 20.71
N PRO A 40 11.40 14.54 21.56
CA PRO A 40 11.71 13.15 21.87
C PRO A 40 10.43 12.44 22.34
N THR A 41 10.27 11.17 21.94
CA THR A 41 9.10 10.34 22.22
C THR A 41 8.82 10.27 23.72
N ALA A 42 8.03 11.20 24.23
CA ALA A 42 7.51 11.15 25.59
C ALA A 42 6.17 10.42 25.55
N THR A 43 6.07 9.39 26.39
CA THR A 43 4.86 8.62 26.72
C THR A 43 3.65 9.54 26.85
N PRO A 44 2.46 9.17 26.32
CA PRO A 44 1.32 10.07 26.33
C PRO A 44 0.72 10.11 27.74
N THR A 45 0.91 11.21 28.46
CA THR A 45 0.04 11.60 29.55
C THR A 45 -1.10 12.45 28.99
N ASP A 46 -2.31 11.93 29.12
CA ASP A 46 -3.56 12.60 28.79
C ASP A 46 -3.69 13.91 29.59
N GLN A 47 -3.50 15.04 28.93
CA GLN A 47 -4.07 16.35 29.30
C GLN A 47 -3.67 17.42 28.28
N ASP A 48 -4.43 17.53 27.19
CA ASP A 48 -4.70 18.82 26.58
C ASP A 48 -6.02 18.78 25.80
N GLY A 49 -6.96 19.65 26.15
CA GLY A 49 -8.32 19.75 25.62
C GLY A 49 -8.39 20.37 24.21
N SER A 50 -7.33 20.29 23.42
CA SER A 50 -7.29 20.76 22.05
C SER A 50 -7.68 19.61 21.11
N LYS A 51 -8.79 19.81 20.39
CA LYS A 51 -9.42 18.89 19.40
C LYS A 51 -8.47 17.78 18.96
N LYS A 52 -8.75 16.53 19.38
CA LYS A 52 -8.06 15.29 18.96
C LYS A 52 -7.54 15.46 17.54
N GLY A 53 -6.23 15.73 17.44
CA GLY A 53 -5.59 16.12 16.20
C GLY A 53 -5.71 15.00 15.19
N GLN A 54 -6.75 15.08 14.36
CA GLN A 54 -6.87 14.28 13.15
C GLN A 54 -5.67 14.68 12.30
N ALA A 55 -4.62 13.86 12.35
CA ALA A 55 -3.51 13.97 11.42
C ALA A 55 -4.13 13.96 10.03
N GLY A 56 -4.09 15.11 9.33
CA GLY A 56 -4.67 15.21 8.01
C GLY A 56 -4.05 14.15 7.10
N ARG A 57 -4.85 13.54 6.22
CA ARG A 57 -4.28 12.66 5.19
C ARG A 57 -3.74 13.53 4.07
N ARG A 58 -2.53 13.25 3.59
CA ARG A 58 -2.05 13.85 2.33
C ARG A 58 -2.95 13.32 1.22
N GLY A 59 -3.51 14.20 0.39
CA GLY A 59 -4.21 13.77 -0.81
C GLY A 59 -3.21 13.10 -1.77
N MET A 60 -3.49 11.86 -2.19
CA MET A 60 -2.68 11.15 -3.16
C MET A 60 -3.60 10.46 -4.16
N HIS A 61 -3.44 10.81 -5.44
CA HIS A 61 -4.06 10.13 -6.56
C HIS A 61 -2.98 9.38 -7.33
N SER A 62 -3.24 8.12 -7.67
CA SER A 62 -2.34 7.28 -8.45
C SER A 62 -3.15 6.63 -9.58
N ALA A 63 -2.56 6.62 -10.77
CA ALA A 63 -3.13 6.01 -11.97
C ALA A 63 -2.02 5.32 -12.76
N THR A 64 -2.35 4.19 -13.37
CA THR A 64 -1.43 3.40 -14.20
C THR A 64 -2.11 3.11 -15.53
N GLY A 65 -1.39 3.28 -16.64
CA GLY A 65 -1.80 2.84 -17.97
C GLY A 65 -0.92 1.69 -18.44
N GLY A 66 -1.47 0.77 -19.25
CA GLY A 66 -0.74 -0.35 -19.82
C GLY A 66 -1.11 -0.55 -21.29
N TYR A 67 -0.11 -0.79 -22.14
CA TYR A 67 -0.31 -1.33 -23.48
C TYR A 67 -0.03 -2.84 -23.42
N TRP A 68 -1.10 -3.62 -23.39
CA TRP A 68 -1.05 -5.04 -23.05
C TRP A 68 -2.22 -5.81 -23.67
N ASN A 69 -2.32 -7.11 -23.40
CA ASN A 69 -3.48 -7.90 -23.80
C ASN A 69 -4.63 -7.73 -22.79
N GLU A 70 -5.67 -7.00 -23.20
CA GLU A 70 -6.83 -6.67 -22.36
C GLU A 70 -7.61 -7.89 -21.83
N LYS A 71 -7.44 -9.07 -22.43
CA LYS A 71 -8.14 -10.29 -22.01
C LYS A 71 -7.41 -11.09 -20.94
N THR A 72 -6.09 -10.94 -20.85
CA THR A 72 -5.22 -11.82 -20.05
C THR A 72 -4.39 -11.07 -19.02
N ASP A 73 -4.11 -9.80 -19.28
CA ASP A 73 -3.23 -8.97 -18.46
C ASP A 73 -4.06 -8.00 -17.63
N GLY A 74 -3.51 -7.53 -16.53
CA GLY A 74 -4.23 -6.58 -15.70
C GLY A 74 -3.48 -6.09 -14.48
N MET A 75 -4.18 -5.26 -13.72
CA MET A 75 -3.70 -4.73 -12.46
C MET A 75 -4.78 -4.78 -11.39
N TRP A 76 -4.33 -4.90 -10.15
CA TRP A 76 -5.18 -4.79 -8.97
C TRP A 76 -4.49 -3.90 -7.93
N SER A 77 -5.24 -3.05 -7.27
CA SER A 77 -4.73 -2.18 -6.22
C SER A 77 -5.49 -2.41 -4.91
N PHE A 78 -4.74 -2.33 -3.82
CA PHE A 78 -5.25 -2.46 -2.46
C PHE A 78 -4.68 -1.36 -1.58
N LYS A 79 -5.55 -0.79 -0.74
CA LYS A 79 -5.16 0.18 0.28
C LYS A 79 -5.41 -0.42 1.65
N TRP A 80 -4.38 -0.40 2.48
CA TRP A 80 -4.51 -0.61 3.91
C TRP A 80 -4.51 0.74 4.64
N ASP A 81 -5.61 1.03 5.31
CA ASP A 81 -5.79 2.24 6.11
C ASP A 81 -5.21 2.03 7.51
N GLY A 82 -4.05 2.64 7.78
CA GLY A 82 -3.33 2.48 9.04
C GLY A 82 -3.47 3.68 9.96
N GLU A 83 -4.69 4.17 10.18
CA GLU A 83 -5.00 5.32 11.07
C GLU A 83 -4.34 5.18 12.44
N ALA A 84 -4.48 4.03 13.09
CA ALA A 84 -3.85 3.75 14.38
C ALA A 84 -2.32 3.73 14.35
N LYS A 85 -1.72 3.60 13.16
CA LYS A 85 -0.26 3.58 12.93
C LYS A 85 0.26 4.89 12.33
N GLY A 86 -0.61 5.85 12.01
CA GLY A 86 -0.21 7.13 11.41
C GLY A 86 0.36 7.00 9.98
N LEU A 87 0.06 5.91 9.27
CA LEU A 87 0.48 5.69 7.89
C LEU A 87 -0.53 4.85 7.12
N ASP A 88 -0.60 5.01 5.81
CA ASP A 88 -1.32 4.12 4.91
C ASP A 88 -0.33 3.30 4.08
N VAL A 89 -0.73 2.11 3.64
CA VAL A 89 0.03 1.31 2.67
C VAL A 89 -0.82 1.09 1.44
N VAL A 90 -0.30 1.41 0.27
CA VAL A 90 -0.92 1.13 -1.03
C VAL A 90 -0.09 0.07 -1.74
N LEU A 91 -0.73 -1.06 -2.07
CA LEU A 91 -0.16 -2.13 -2.86
C LEU A 91 -0.79 -2.10 -4.26
N MET A 92 0.03 -2.33 -5.28
CA MET A 92 -0.43 -2.60 -6.64
C MET A 92 0.26 -3.86 -7.15
N VAL A 93 -0.54 -4.75 -7.73
CA VAL A 93 -0.08 -5.96 -8.41
C VAL A 93 -0.42 -5.82 -9.89
N ILE A 94 0.56 -6.08 -10.76
CA ILE A 94 0.36 -6.23 -12.19
C ILE A 94 0.68 -7.68 -12.54
N TRP A 95 -0.16 -8.31 -13.36
CA TRP A 95 0.10 -9.63 -13.95
C TRP A 95 0.09 -9.53 -15.48
N ILE A 96 1.02 -10.25 -16.12
CA ILE A 96 1.15 -10.33 -17.57
C ILE A 96 1.22 -11.81 -17.94
N ALA A 97 0.28 -12.29 -18.74
CA ALA A 97 0.27 -13.69 -19.20
C ALA A 97 1.47 -13.99 -20.12
N VAL A 98 1.92 -15.24 -20.10
CA VAL A 98 3.03 -15.75 -20.93
C VAL A 98 2.51 -16.74 -21.96
#